data_AF-A0A8H9IIG6-F1
#
_entry.id   AF-A0A8H9IIG6-F1
#
_cell.length_a   1.000
_cell.length_b   1.000
_cell.length_c   1.000
_cell.angle_alpha   90.00
_cell.angle_beta   90.00
_cell.angle_gamma   90.00
#
_symmetry.space_group_name_H-M   'P 1'
#
loop_
_entity.id
_entity.type
_entity.pdbx_description
1 polymer ?
#
loop_
_entity_poly.entity_id
_entity_poly.type
_entity_poly.pdbx_seq_one_letter_code
_entity_poly.pdbx_strand_id
1 'polypeptide(L)'
;MNMQKPLVVYIDMDDVLCDYKSAHSTKLAANPGITFPQSQYGFFASLQPIEGAIESVKALIKDKRFSPYILTAPSYVNPLCYTEKRVWIETYFGLEFTKRLIISSDKSLFKGDVLIDDNAFGKGQEGFEGMIFQFGNPEYQNWKMVMKGLLELVK
;
A
#
# COMPACT_ATOMS: atom_id res chain seq x y z
N MET A 1 -29.28 -14.06 -8.78
CA MET A 1 -28.95 -12.79 -8.10
C MET A 1 -27.78 -12.17 -8.85
N ASN A 2 -27.97 -10.99 -9.46
CA ASN A 2 -26.85 -10.26 -10.07
C ASN A 2 -25.91 -9.84 -8.93
N MET A 3 -24.81 -10.57 -8.74
CA MET A 3 -23.77 -10.11 -7.82
C MET A 3 -23.16 -8.87 -8.44
N GLN A 4 -23.35 -7.74 -7.77
CA GLN A 4 -22.68 -6.48 -8.11
C GLN A 4 -21.18 -6.74 -8.14
N LYS A 5 -20.50 -6.21 -9.17
CA LYS A 5 -19.06 -6.42 -9.36
C LYS A 5 -18.31 -5.98 -8.09
N PRO A 6 -17.34 -6.77 -7.58
CA PRO A 6 -16.56 -6.38 -6.41
C PRO A 6 -15.81 -5.06 -6.65
N LEU A 7 -15.75 -4.23 -5.62
CA LEU A 7 -15.06 -2.94 -5.62
C LEU A 7 -13.54 -3.17 -5.66
N VAL A 8 -12.88 -2.65 -6.69
CA VAL A 8 -11.43 -2.74 -6.89
C VAL A 8 -10.74 -1.70 -6.01
N VAL A 9 -10.01 -2.19 -5.01
CA VAL A 9 -9.28 -1.36 -4.04
C VAL A 9 -7.79 -1.52 -4.27
N TYR A 10 -7.11 -0.46 -4.67
CA TYR A 10 -5.65 -0.38 -4.68
C TYR A 10 -5.15 0.12 -3.34
N ILE A 11 -4.10 -0.53 -2.83
CA ILE A 11 -3.53 -0.26 -1.51
C ILE A 11 -2.03 0.01 -1.71
N ASP A 12 -1.57 1.20 -1.36
CA ASP A 12 -0.13 1.47 -1.31
C ASP A 12 0.57 0.68 -0.20
N MET A 13 1.89 0.50 -0.31
CA MET A 13 2.67 -0.17 0.73
C MET A 13 3.31 0.80 1.72
N ASP A 14 4.05 1.78 1.22
CA ASP A 14 4.98 2.55 2.05
C ASP A 14 4.16 3.64 2.77
N ASP A 15 4.22 3.65 4.10
CA ASP A 15 3.42 4.51 4.97
C ASP A 15 1.88 4.30 4.91
N VAL A 16 1.43 3.17 4.32
CA VAL A 16 0.04 2.70 4.36
C VAL A 16 -0.04 1.29 4.98
N LEU A 17 0.74 0.34 4.47
CA LEU A 17 0.86 -1.01 5.02
C LEU A 17 2.03 -1.16 5.97
N CYS A 18 3.13 -0.45 5.70
CA CYS A 18 4.39 -0.59 6.43
C CYS A 18 5.04 0.77 6.68
N ASP A 19 5.71 0.92 7.82
CA ASP A 19 6.26 2.19 8.28
C ASP A 19 7.62 2.50 7.61
N TYR A 20 7.55 3.13 6.43
CA TYR A 20 8.71 3.48 5.63
C TYR A 20 9.43 4.70 6.22
N LYS A 21 8.70 5.76 6.56
CA LYS A 21 9.27 7.03 7.07
C LYS A 21 10.07 6.83 8.35
N SER A 22 9.57 6.06 9.32
CA SER A 22 10.32 5.81 10.55
C SER A 22 11.56 4.96 10.27
N ALA A 23 11.47 3.93 9.44
CA ALA A 23 12.61 3.08 9.10
C ALA A 23 13.70 3.85 8.34
N HIS A 24 13.29 4.69 7.38
CA HIS A 24 14.19 5.54 6.62
C HIS A 24 14.90 6.55 7.52
N SER A 25 14.15 7.32 8.31
CA SER A 25 14.72 8.34 9.21
C SER A 25 15.63 7.74 10.28
N THR A 26 15.25 6.61 10.87
CA THR A 26 16.09 5.90 11.85
C THR A 26 17.42 5.45 11.24
N LYS A 27 17.40 4.84 10.05
CA LYS A 27 18.64 4.39 9.39
C LYS A 27 19.51 5.55 8.93
N LEU A 28 18.92 6.64 8.46
CA LEU A 28 19.65 7.86 8.10
C LEU A 28 20.33 8.49 9.31
N ALA A 29 19.62 8.58 10.45
CA ALA A 29 20.18 9.11 11.70
C ALA A 29 21.34 8.25 12.22
N ALA A 30 21.23 6.92 12.10
CA ALA A 30 22.28 5.99 12.49
C ALA A 30 23.51 6.04 11.56
N ASN A 31 23.33 6.29 10.26
CA ASN A 31 24.41 6.33 9.27
C ASN A 31 24.23 7.49 8.26
N PRO A 32 24.52 8.74 8.65
CA PRO A 32 24.27 9.92 7.81
C PRO A 32 25.03 9.93 6.48
N GLY A 33 26.14 9.17 6.36
CA GLY A 33 26.90 9.02 5.12
C GLY A 33 26.17 8.19 4.04
N ILE A 34 25.12 7.45 4.40
CA ILE A 34 24.29 6.71 3.46
C ILE A 34 23.07 7.57 3.14
N THR A 35 23.16 8.35 2.07
CA THR A 35 22.10 9.29 1.64
C THR A 35 20.81 8.61 1.20
N PHE A 36 20.88 7.33 0.80
CA PHE A 36 19.73 6.50 0.45
C PHE A 36 19.67 5.24 1.33
N PRO A 37 19.23 5.33 2.60
CA PRO A 37 19.14 4.17 3.49
C PRO A 37 18.27 3.05 2.93
N GLN A 38 17.27 3.39 2.13
CA GLN A 38 16.38 2.46 1.42
C GLN A 38 17.06 1.68 0.29
N SER A 39 18.28 2.04 -0.11
CA SER A 39 19.09 1.27 -1.07
C SER A 39 19.75 0.04 -0.47
N GLN A 40 19.75 -0.07 0.87
CA GLN A 40 20.43 -1.15 1.57
C GLN A 40 19.64 -2.45 1.48
N TYR A 41 20.34 -3.56 1.34
CA TYR A 41 19.74 -4.90 1.30
C TYR A 41 18.86 -5.16 2.52
N GLY A 42 17.69 -5.75 2.28
CA GLY A 42 16.71 -6.09 3.29
C GLY A 42 15.91 -4.90 3.81
N PHE A 43 16.09 -3.69 3.27
CA PHE A 43 15.37 -2.52 3.76
C PHE A 43 13.86 -2.71 3.71
N PHE A 44 13.30 -3.02 2.53
CA PHE A 44 11.86 -3.11 2.34
C PHE A 44 11.29 -4.37 3.00
N ALA A 45 12.01 -5.48 2.95
CA ALA A 45 11.58 -6.73 3.57
C ALA A 45 11.49 -6.64 5.12
N SER A 46 12.24 -5.70 5.73
CA SER A 46 12.28 -5.50 7.18
C SER A 46 11.30 -4.46 7.74
N LEU A 47 10.54 -3.77 6.86
CA LEU A 47 9.62 -2.71 7.29
C LEU A 47 8.55 -3.27 8.24
N GLN A 48 8.30 -2.54 9.33
CA GLN A 48 7.29 -2.95 10.30
C GLN A 48 5.89 -2.59 9.78
N PRO A 49 4.88 -3.45 10.00
CA PRO A 49 3.52 -3.14 9.58
C PRO A 49 2.95 -1.96 10.36
N ILE A 50 2.14 -1.15 9.69
CA ILE A 50 1.33 -0.11 10.35
C ILE A 50 0.19 -0.76 11.14
N GLU A 51 -0.17 -0.15 12.27
CA GLU A 51 -1.24 -0.64 13.14
C GLU A 51 -2.55 -0.84 12.38
N GLY A 52 -3.13 -2.05 12.49
CA GLY A 52 -4.39 -2.44 11.86
C GLY A 52 -4.31 -2.74 10.37
N ALA A 53 -3.15 -2.57 9.72
CA ALA A 53 -2.97 -2.81 8.29
C ALA A 53 -3.22 -4.28 7.93
N ILE A 54 -2.58 -5.20 8.66
CA ILE A 54 -2.61 -6.62 8.33
C ILE A 54 -4.02 -7.19 8.50
N GLU A 55 -4.70 -6.85 9.58
CA GLU A 55 -6.05 -7.28 9.90
C GLU A 55 -7.06 -6.73 8.88
N SER A 56 -6.92 -5.46 8.51
CA SER A 56 -7.82 -4.79 7.56
C SER A 56 -7.71 -5.39 6.17
N VAL A 57 -6.50 -5.58 5.64
CA VAL A 57 -6.31 -6.21 4.33
C VAL A 57 -6.78 -7.66 4.34
N LYS A 58 -6.54 -8.42 5.42
CA LYS A 58 -7.09 -9.78 5.55
C LYS A 58 -8.62 -9.79 5.58
N ALA A 59 -9.26 -8.76 6.15
CA ALA A 59 -10.72 -8.62 6.09
C ALA A 59 -11.20 -8.33 4.66
N LEU A 60 -10.53 -7.42 3.94
CA LEU A 60 -10.84 -7.13 2.53
C LEU A 60 -10.66 -8.35 1.62
N ILE A 61 -9.63 -9.18 1.85
CA ILE A 61 -9.41 -10.42 1.09
C ILE A 61 -10.56 -11.41 1.28
N LYS A 62 -11.16 -11.46 2.48
CA LYS A 62 -12.23 -12.42 2.82
C LYS A 62 -13.61 -11.95 2.36
N ASP A 63 -13.81 -10.65 2.21
CA ASP A 63 -15.09 -10.07 1.84
C ASP A 63 -15.26 -9.99 0.32
N LYS A 64 -16.21 -10.76 -0.20
CA LYS A 64 -16.47 -10.88 -1.65
C LYS A 64 -16.94 -9.59 -2.32
N ARG A 65 -17.30 -8.56 -1.54
CA ARG A 65 -17.65 -7.23 -2.06
C ARG A 65 -16.43 -6.43 -2.50
N PHE A 66 -15.22 -6.85 -2.11
CA PHE A 66 -13.97 -6.18 -2.47
C PHE A 66 -13.06 -7.08 -3.31
N SER A 67 -12.24 -6.44 -4.13
CA SER A 67 -11.13 -7.07 -4.84
C SER A 67 -9.87 -6.24 -4.57
N PRO A 68 -9.18 -6.46 -3.43
CA PRO A 68 -7.99 -5.70 -3.10
C PRO A 68 -6.80 -6.08 -3.99
N TYR A 69 -5.95 -5.09 -4.27
CA TYR A 69 -4.66 -5.19 -4.94
C TYR A 69 -3.64 -4.29 -4.23
N ILE A 70 -2.38 -4.71 -4.23
CA ILE A 70 -1.30 -3.83 -3.81
C ILE A 70 -0.82 -3.06 -5.02
N LEU A 71 -0.73 -1.73 -4.91
CA LEU A 71 -0.22 -0.84 -5.95
C LEU A 71 0.82 0.09 -5.35
N THR A 72 2.09 -0.26 -5.52
CA THR A 72 3.22 0.44 -4.89
C THR A 72 4.21 0.97 -5.92
N ALA A 73 4.84 2.10 -5.64
CA ALA A 73 5.93 2.61 -6.45
C ALA A 73 7.26 1.91 -6.12
N PRO A 74 8.10 1.59 -7.12
CA PRO A 74 9.44 1.10 -6.87
C PRO A 74 10.38 2.24 -6.42
N SER A 75 11.40 1.89 -5.64
CA SER A 75 12.55 2.75 -5.43
C SER A 75 13.52 2.61 -6.61
N TYR A 76 13.67 3.68 -7.41
CA TYR A 76 14.57 3.67 -8.58
C TYR A 76 16.07 3.55 -8.21
N VAL A 77 16.43 3.81 -6.95
CA VAL A 77 17.80 3.65 -6.42
C VAL A 77 18.04 2.26 -5.80
N ASN A 78 17.02 1.40 -5.74
CA ASN A 78 17.14 0.05 -5.18
C ASN A 78 16.49 -1.00 -6.09
N PRO A 79 17.24 -1.68 -6.96
CA PRO A 79 16.69 -2.76 -7.79
C PRO A 79 16.21 -3.97 -6.97
N LEU A 80 16.65 -4.14 -5.72
CA LEU A 80 16.16 -5.21 -4.84
C LEU A 80 14.78 -4.89 -4.26
N CYS A 81 14.32 -3.63 -4.31
CA CYS A 81 13.02 -3.24 -3.76
C CYS A 81 11.85 -4.04 -4.36
N TYR A 82 11.94 -4.43 -5.63
CA TYR A 82 10.92 -5.24 -6.31
C TYR A 82 10.75 -6.59 -5.62
N THR A 83 11.88 -7.27 -5.39
CA THR A 83 11.90 -8.58 -4.73
C THR A 83 11.48 -8.46 -3.27
N GLU A 84 12.04 -7.48 -2.56
CA GLU A 84 11.79 -7.30 -1.13
C GLU A 84 10.35 -6.91 -0.81
N LYS A 85 9.72 -6.05 -1.63
CA LYS A 85 8.29 -5.71 -1.49
C LYS A 85 7.41 -6.94 -1.72
N ARG A 86 7.73 -7.79 -2.71
CA ARG A 86 7.04 -9.08 -2.90
C ARG A 86 7.21 -9.96 -1.68
N VAL A 87 8.44 -10.14 -1.18
CA VAL A 87 8.72 -10.96 0.02
C VAL A 87 7.90 -10.47 1.22
N TRP A 88 7.84 -9.15 1.45
CA TRP A 88 7.02 -8.56 2.50
C TRP A 88 5.54 -8.94 2.34
N ILE A 89 4.98 -8.84 1.13
CA ILE A 89 3.59 -9.26 0.86
C ILE A 89 3.35 -10.74 1.15
N GLU A 90 4.29 -11.62 0.78
CA GLU A 90 4.19 -13.05 1.12
C GLU A 90 4.20 -13.27 2.64
N THR A 91 5.09 -12.60 3.37
CA THR A 91 5.23 -12.74 4.81
C THR A 91 3.92 -12.45 5.55
N TYR A 92 3.19 -11.40 5.16
CA TYR A 92 1.99 -10.97 5.90
C TYR A 92 0.66 -11.48 5.33
N PHE A 93 0.60 -11.72 4.01
CA PHE A 93 -0.65 -12.07 3.30
C PHE A 93 -0.61 -13.41 2.58
N GLY A 94 0.55 -14.09 2.57
CA GLY A 94 0.74 -15.40 1.96
C GLY A 94 1.05 -15.34 0.46
N LEU A 95 1.62 -16.43 -0.05
CA LEU A 95 2.10 -16.56 -1.43
C LEU A 95 1.01 -16.23 -2.47
N GLU A 96 -0.22 -16.69 -2.25
CA GLU A 96 -1.32 -16.47 -3.20
C GLU A 96 -1.63 -14.98 -3.41
N PHE A 97 -1.51 -14.15 -2.37
CA PHE A 97 -1.79 -12.72 -2.48
C PHE A 97 -0.71 -11.97 -3.26
N THR A 98 0.49 -12.55 -3.43
CA THR A 98 1.54 -11.95 -4.27
C THR A 98 1.13 -11.82 -5.75
N LYS A 99 0.16 -12.61 -6.21
CA LYS A 99 -0.45 -12.47 -7.56
C LYS A 99 -1.20 -11.15 -7.75
N ARG A 100 -1.49 -10.44 -6.65
CA ARG A 100 -2.18 -9.14 -6.62
C ARG A 100 -1.24 -7.97 -6.32
N LEU A 101 0.07 -8.20 -6.37
CA LEU A 101 1.07 -7.15 -6.27
C LEU A 101 1.31 -6.50 -7.64
N ILE A 102 1.17 -5.19 -7.69
CA ILE A 102 1.47 -4.35 -8.83
C ILE A 102 2.52 -3.33 -8.41
N ILE A 103 3.59 -3.23 -9.20
CA ILE A 103 4.67 -2.27 -8.98
C ILE A 103 4.70 -1.30 -10.16
N SER A 104 4.39 -0.03 -9.91
CA SER A 104 4.37 1.03 -10.93
C SER A 104 4.70 2.38 -10.32
N SER A 105 5.54 3.15 -11.00
CA SER A 105 5.85 4.54 -10.63
C SER A 105 4.70 5.51 -10.91
N ASP A 106 3.76 5.13 -11.77
CA ASP A 106 2.61 5.93 -12.18
C ASP A 106 1.31 5.15 -11.89
N LYS A 107 0.55 5.65 -10.91
CA LYS A 107 -0.72 5.08 -10.45
C LYS A 107 -1.91 5.55 -11.29
N SER A 108 -1.76 6.60 -12.09
CA SER A 108 -2.84 7.11 -12.96
C SER A 108 -3.21 6.12 -14.08
N LEU A 109 -2.28 5.23 -14.42
CA LEU A 109 -2.47 4.20 -15.45
C LEU A 109 -3.45 3.09 -15.04
N PHE A 110 -3.86 3.05 -13.77
CA PHE A 110 -4.67 1.96 -13.23
C PHE A 110 -6.13 2.34 -13.11
N LYS A 111 -7.00 1.49 -13.66
CA LYS A 111 -8.44 1.59 -13.49
C LYS A 111 -8.87 0.83 -12.23
N GLY A 112 -9.51 1.53 -11.30
CA GLY A 112 -10.04 0.96 -10.06
C GLY A 112 -11.02 1.93 -9.40
N ASP A 113 -11.64 1.50 -8.30
CA ASP A 113 -12.70 2.26 -7.65
C ASP A 113 -12.15 3.12 -6.49
N VAL A 114 -11.18 2.58 -5.73
CA VAL A 114 -10.52 3.28 -4.62
C VAL A 114 -9.01 3.06 -4.66
N LEU A 115 -8.24 4.11 -4.39
CA LEU A 115 -6.80 4.08 -4.09
C LEU A 115 -6.57 4.55 -2.66
N ILE A 116 -6.00 3.69 -1.81
CA ILE A 116 -5.59 4.02 -0.44
C ILE A 116 -4.10 4.31 -0.47
N ASP A 117 -3.72 5.55 -0.20
CA ASP A 117 -2.36 6.06 -0.40
C ASP A 117 -2.09 7.19 0.61
N ASP A 118 -0.89 7.27 1.19
CA ASP A 118 -0.55 8.39 2.09
C ASP A 118 -0.36 9.71 1.31
N ASN A 119 -0.04 9.60 0.02
CA ASN A 119 0.15 10.72 -0.88
C ASN A 119 -1.06 10.93 -1.79
N ALA A 120 -1.40 12.19 -2.05
CA ALA A 120 -2.41 12.58 -3.03
C ALA A 120 -1.80 13.02 -4.38
N PHE A 121 -0.48 13.20 -4.47
CA PHE A 121 0.21 13.72 -5.66
C PHE A 121 1.61 13.11 -5.84
N GLY A 122 2.10 13.07 -7.08
CA GLY A 122 3.51 12.91 -7.43
C GLY A 122 3.93 11.52 -7.90
N LYS A 123 3.05 10.52 -7.77
CA LYS A 123 3.17 9.18 -8.36
C LYS A 123 1.92 8.81 -9.16
N GLY A 124 1.23 9.80 -9.72
CA GLY A 124 0.03 9.61 -10.54
C GLY A 124 -1.26 9.45 -9.74
N GLN A 125 -1.24 9.64 -8.41
CA GLN A 125 -2.46 9.67 -7.61
C GLN A 125 -3.40 10.79 -8.10
N GLU A 126 -2.84 11.95 -8.45
CA GLU A 126 -3.56 13.10 -8.98
C GLU A 126 -4.33 12.84 -10.28
N GLY A 127 -3.93 11.81 -11.03
CA GLY A 127 -4.58 11.36 -12.26
C GLY A 127 -5.38 10.07 -12.09
N PHE A 128 -5.51 9.53 -10.88
CA PHE A 128 -6.30 8.33 -10.63
C PHE A 128 -7.79 8.65 -10.79
N GLU A 129 -8.48 7.93 -11.69
CA GLU A 129 -9.89 8.20 -12.02
C GLU A 129 -10.87 7.82 -10.90
N GLY A 130 -10.47 6.94 -10.00
CA GLY A 130 -11.27 6.50 -8.85
C GLY A 130 -11.15 7.44 -7.64
N MET A 131 -11.72 7.01 -6.51
CA MET A 131 -11.62 7.77 -5.26
C MET A 131 -10.25 7.59 -4.60
N ILE A 132 -9.68 8.66 -4.04
CA ILE A 132 -8.44 8.60 -3.26
C ILE A 132 -8.79 8.68 -1.78
N PHE A 133 -8.48 7.62 -1.05
CA PHE A 133 -8.56 7.58 0.41
C PHE A 133 -7.18 7.91 0.95
N GLN A 134 -6.93 9.21 1.17
CA GLN A 134 -5.61 9.67 1.58
C GLN A 134 -5.30 9.26 3.03
N PHE A 135 -4.51 8.19 3.19
CA PHE A 135 -4.18 7.61 4.48
C PHE A 135 -3.42 8.61 5.35
N GLY A 136 -3.80 8.70 6.63
CA GLY A 136 -3.20 9.63 7.59
C GLY A 136 -3.76 11.04 7.54
N ASN A 137 -4.65 11.37 6.60
CA ASN A 137 -5.40 12.63 6.65
C ASN A 137 -6.51 12.60 7.74
N PRO A 138 -7.15 13.72 8.09
CA PRO A 138 -8.18 13.72 9.15
C PRO A 138 -9.39 12.81 8.91
N GLU A 139 -9.73 12.51 7.65
CA GLU A 139 -10.86 11.66 7.28
C GLU A 139 -10.51 10.17 7.33
N TYR A 140 -9.31 9.81 6.87
CA TYR A 140 -8.76 8.46 6.75
C TYR A 140 -7.49 8.30 7.60
N GLN A 141 -7.56 8.77 8.85
CA GLN A 141 -6.40 8.87 9.75
C GLN A 141 -5.69 7.54 9.99
N ASN A 142 -6.43 6.44 9.96
CA ASN A 142 -5.93 5.09 10.22
C ASN A 142 -6.82 4.06 9.54
N TRP A 143 -6.40 2.79 9.61
CA TRP A 143 -7.11 1.66 9.00
C TRP A 143 -8.56 1.50 9.47
N LYS A 144 -8.89 1.88 10.71
CA LYS A 144 -10.28 1.84 11.20
C LYS A 144 -11.17 2.80 10.41
N MET A 145 -10.70 4.02 10.15
CA MET A 145 -11.44 5.03 9.38
C MET A 145 -11.54 4.65 7.90
N VAL A 146 -10.45 4.16 7.32
CA VAL A 146 -10.41 3.60 5.96
C VAL A 146 -11.44 2.49 5.77
N MET A 147 -11.45 1.50 6.66
CA MET A 147 -12.39 0.38 6.59
C MET A 147 -13.84 0.84 6.73
N LYS A 148 -14.10 1.84 7.58
CA LYS A 148 -15.44 2.43 7.69
C LYS A 148 -15.89 3.04 6.35
N GLY A 149 -15.04 3.84 5.71
CA GLY A 149 -15.35 4.44 4.40
C GLY A 149 -15.57 3.39 3.32
N LEU A 150 -14.72 2.36 3.25
CA LEU A 150 -14.88 1.27 2.29
C LEU A 150 -16.20 0.51 2.49
N LEU A 151 -16.58 0.23 3.74
CA LEU A 151 -17.82 -0.45 4.05
C LEU A 151 -19.04 0.38 3.67
N GLU A 152 -18.99 1.72 3.78
CA GLU A 152 -20.06 2.62 3.36
C GLU A 152 -20.34 2.60 1.85
N LEU A 153 -19.32 2.33 1.03
CA LEU A 153 -19.45 2.22 -0.43
C LEU A 153 -20.14 0.92 -0.89
N VAL A 154 -20.20 -0.09 -0.03
CA VAL A 154 -20.74 -1.43 -0.34
C VAL A 154 -21.90 -1.84 0.58
N LYS A 155 -22.55 -0.84 1.19
CA LYS A 155 -23.81 -1.01 1.93
C LYS A 155 -24.97 -1.32 1.00
#